data_AF-A0A958EPZ3-F1
#
_entry.id   AF-A0A958EPZ3-F1
#
_cell.length_a   1.000
_cell.length_b   1.000
_cell.length_c   1.000
_cell.angle_alpha   90.00
_cell.angle_beta   90.00
_cell.angle_gamma   90.00
#
_symmetry.space_group_name_H-M   'P 1'
#
loop_
_entity.id
_entity.type
_entity.pdbx_description
1 polymer ?
#
loop_
_entity_poly.entity_id
_entity_poly.type
_entity_poly.pdbx_seq_one_letter_code
_entity_poly.pdbx_strand_id
1 'polypeptide(L)'
;MKRFTLFFIIILSSSFTLFSQTIFPGVYGEELRTKLVENYKPQHVLDYNAARDKLYAVIDNHNDSLTCVYSGYTLYIPHNYPTPRDLTNAASPIINAEHTWPQSKGAEGNAKSDMNHLFATNEVPNAARGSYPFAEIDDNLTDKWYRFTNVLSSKPTSNIGYYSELDNNTSFEPPEAHKGNVARAMFYFYTMYKDQADAADPNFFNIQKDVLRRWNSMDPVDDAEISRTNQIAVYQDNKPNPFIIDTTLIGRVYFGVTTDLENQQNKIVQNFTLDQNYPNPFNPSTTIRFGLKEAASADLIIYSASGELIKRYHFQDLPAGEQFVHFYADNLSSGVYYYTLKSGLFSETRKMIYMK
;
A
#
# COMPACT_ATOMS: atom_id res chain seq x y z
N MET A 1 38.53 -39.79 -15.74
CA MET A 1 37.80 -38.76 -14.97
C MET A 1 37.66 -37.51 -15.82
N LYS A 2 36.47 -37.21 -16.35
CA LYS A 2 36.19 -35.99 -17.11
C LYS A 2 35.83 -34.87 -16.13
N ARG A 3 36.53 -33.73 -16.20
CA ARG A 3 36.25 -32.54 -15.38
C ARG A 3 35.14 -31.73 -16.05
N PHE A 4 34.02 -31.51 -15.36
CA PHE A 4 33.00 -30.56 -15.74
C PHE A 4 33.28 -29.23 -15.04
N THR A 5 33.51 -28.17 -15.81
CA THR A 5 33.63 -26.80 -15.30
C THR A 5 32.24 -26.17 -15.30
N LEU A 6 31.70 -25.88 -14.12
CA LEU A 6 30.40 -25.23 -13.93
C LEU A 6 30.58 -23.71 -14.05
N PHE A 7 29.98 -23.09 -15.06
CA PHE A 7 29.90 -21.62 -15.16
C PHE A 7 28.74 -21.11 -14.29
N PHE A 8 29.04 -20.36 -13.24
CA PHE A 8 28.05 -19.59 -12.49
C PHE A 8 27.73 -18.32 -13.27
N ILE A 9 26.49 -18.23 -13.80
CA ILE A 9 25.94 -16.98 -14.32
C ILE A 9 25.46 -16.17 -13.11
N ILE A 10 26.17 -15.10 -12.78
CA ILE A 10 25.75 -14.13 -11.76
C ILE A 10 24.69 -13.24 -12.41
N ILE A 11 23.43 -13.45 -12.03
CA ILE A 11 22.33 -12.54 -12.38
C ILE A 11 22.46 -11.33 -11.46
N LEU A 12 22.89 -10.20 -12.03
CA LEU A 12 22.98 -8.93 -11.33
C LEU A 12 21.56 -8.36 -11.17
N SER A 13 20.95 -8.54 -10.01
CA SER A 13 19.68 -7.88 -9.68
C SER A 13 19.94 -6.41 -9.35
N SER A 14 19.65 -5.51 -10.29
CA SER A 14 19.66 -4.07 -10.04
C SER A 14 18.49 -3.70 -9.14
N SER A 15 18.75 -3.40 -7.86
CA SER A 15 17.77 -2.82 -6.95
C SER A 15 17.52 -1.36 -7.35
N PHE A 16 16.40 -1.09 -8.02
CA PHE A 16 15.94 0.27 -8.25
C PHE A 16 15.51 0.89 -6.92
N THR A 17 16.17 1.97 -6.50
CA THR A 17 15.63 2.88 -5.48
C THR A 17 14.52 3.70 -6.13
N LEU A 18 13.25 3.33 -5.88
CA LEU A 18 12.08 4.14 -6.20
C LEU A 18 12.15 5.45 -5.39
N PHE A 19 12.49 6.55 -6.05
CA PHE A 19 12.07 7.86 -5.55
C PHE A 19 10.55 7.91 -5.70
N SER A 20 9.80 8.12 -4.59
CA SER A 20 8.37 8.38 -4.67
C SER A 20 8.17 9.63 -5.54
N GLN A 21 7.53 9.46 -6.69
CA GLN A 21 7.25 10.54 -7.62
C GLN A 21 6.13 11.41 -7.05
N THR A 22 6.43 12.64 -6.65
CA THR A 22 5.39 13.59 -6.26
C THR A 22 4.61 14.07 -7.49
N ILE A 23 3.32 13.80 -7.53
CA ILE A 23 2.42 14.17 -8.62
C ILE A 23 1.99 15.63 -8.42
N PHE A 24 2.20 16.47 -9.44
CA PHE A 24 1.87 17.91 -9.44
C PHE A 24 2.37 18.67 -8.19
N PRO A 25 3.68 18.69 -7.90
CA PRO A 25 4.20 19.26 -6.66
C PRO A 25 3.74 20.72 -6.45
N GLY A 26 3.39 21.07 -5.21
CA GLY A 26 2.92 22.42 -4.83
C GLY A 26 1.46 22.72 -5.16
N VAL A 27 0.72 21.80 -5.79
CA VAL A 27 -0.72 21.95 -6.07
C VAL A 27 -1.54 21.24 -4.99
N TYR A 28 -2.69 21.81 -4.59
CA TYR A 28 -3.52 21.30 -3.50
C TYR A 28 -5.02 21.46 -3.81
N GLY A 29 -5.87 20.82 -3.01
CA GLY A 29 -7.32 21.00 -3.01
C GLY A 29 -7.96 20.70 -4.36
N GLU A 30 -8.95 21.53 -4.72
CA GLU A 30 -9.75 21.34 -5.93
C GLU A 30 -8.96 21.51 -7.23
N GLU A 31 -7.92 22.36 -7.24
CA GLU A 31 -7.01 22.48 -8.37
C GLU A 31 -6.28 21.16 -8.62
N LEU A 32 -5.74 20.55 -7.55
CA LEU A 32 -5.08 19.25 -7.65
C LEU A 32 -6.07 18.17 -8.11
N ARG A 33 -7.29 18.14 -7.54
CA ARG A 33 -8.33 17.19 -7.95
C ARG A 33 -8.62 17.28 -9.45
N THR A 34 -8.79 18.49 -9.98
CA THR A 34 -9.05 18.73 -11.41
C THR A 34 -7.93 18.18 -12.28
N LYS A 35 -6.67 18.48 -11.94
CA LYS A 35 -5.50 17.94 -12.66
C LYS A 35 -5.43 16.41 -12.58
N LEU A 36 -5.77 15.82 -11.43
CA LEU A 36 -5.83 14.37 -11.29
C LEU A 36 -6.87 13.77 -12.23
N VAL A 37 -8.08 14.33 -12.30
CA VAL A 37 -9.13 13.84 -13.20
C VAL A 37 -8.69 13.93 -14.66
N GLU A 38 -8.15 15.07 -15.10
CA GLU A 38 -7.69 15.27 -16.48
C GLU A 38 -6.63 14.23 -16.90
N ASN A 39 -5.69 13.93 -15.99
CA ASN A 39 -4.52 13.11 -16.30
C ASN A 39 -4.70 11.62 -15.99
N TYR A 40 -5.55 11.26 -15.02
CA TYR A 40 -5.64 9.90 -14.50
C TYR A 40 -7.03 9.26 -14.60
N LYS A 41 -8.09 9.98 -14.98
CA LYS A 41 -9.38 9.35 -15.28
C LYS A 41 -9.37 8.69 -16.67
N PRO A 42 -9.60 7.37 -16.78
CA PRO A 42 -9.71 6.72 -18.09
C PRO A 42 -10.99 7.14 -18.81
N GLN A 43 -10.88 7.33 -20.12
CA GLN A 43 -12.01 7.54 -21.02
C GLN A 43 -12.52 6.21 -21.58
N HIS A 44 -11.61 5.24 -21.75
CA HIS A 44 -11.93 3.89 -22.20
C HIS A 44 -11.66 2.89 -21.08
N VAL A 45 -12.68 2.10 -20.77
CA VAL A 45 -12.59 0.94 -19.88
C VAL A 45 -13.19 -0.26 -20.62
N LEU A 46 -12.80 -1.46 -20.20
CA LEU A 46 -13.46 -2.68 -20.67
C LEU A 46 -14.92 -2.71 -20.20
N ASP A 47 -15.76 -3.48 -20.89
CA ASP A 47 -17.08 -3.80 -20.33
C ASP A 47 -16.93 -4.57 -19.02
N TYR A 48 -17.98 -4.53 -18.20
CA TYR A 48 -17.94 -5.07 -16.85
C TYR A 48 -17.53 -6.55 -16.75
N ASN A 49 -17.94 -7.39 -17.70
CA ASN A 49 -17.58 -8.81 -17.68
C ASN A 49 -16.13 -8.99 -18.10
N ALA A 50 -15.70 -8.32 -19.17
CA ALA A 50 -14.32 -8.37 -19.65
C ALA A 50 -13.32 -7.81 -18.61
N ALA A 51 -13.68 -6.73 -17.90
CA ALA A 51 -12.89 -6.18 -16.80
C ALA A 51 -12.67 -7.22 -15.69
N ARG A 52 -13.74 -7.88 -15.24
CA ARG A 52 -13.66 -8.94 -14.23
C ARG A 52 -12.85 -10.14 -14.70
N ASP A 53 -13.02 -10.56 -15.96
CA ASP A 53 -12.25 -11.67 -16.50
C ASP A 53 -10.75 -11.37 -16.55
N LYS A 54 -10.37 -10.13 -16.87
CA LYS A 54 -8.96 -9.69 -16.82
C LYS A 54 -8.42 -9.64 -15.40
N LEU A 55 -9.20 -9.13 -14.45
CA LEU A 55 -8.82 -9.15 -13.04
C LEU A 55 -8.57 -10.59 -12.57
N TYR A 56 -9.50 -11.50 -12.81
CA TYR A 56 -9.46 -12.83 -12.20
C TYR A 56 -8.51 -13.83 -12.86
N ALA A 57 -8.30 -13.72 -14.17
CA ALA A 57 -7.44 -14.65 -14.91
C ALA A 57 -5.98 -14.18 -15.03
N VAL A 58 -5.71 -12.89 -14.82
CA VAL A 58 -4.40 -12.29 -15.14
C VAL A 58 -3.90 -11.40 -14.00
N ILE A 59 -4.62 -10.33 -13.67
CA ILE A 59 -4.05 -9.26 -12.83
C ILE A 59 -3.97 -9.66 -11.36
N ASP A 60 -5.06 -10.22 -10.82
CA ASP A 60 -5.20 -10.67 -9.43
C ASP A 60 -4.95 -12.18 -9.30
N ASN A 61 -4.52 -12.84 -10.39
CA ASN A 61 -4.18 -14.26 -10.41
C ASN A 61 -2.70 -14.44 -10.10
N HIS A 62 -2.41 -15.10 -8.99
CA HIS A 62 -1.04 -15.36 -8.56
C HIS A 62 -0.85 -16.86 -8.38
N ASN A 63 0.03 -17.45 -9.20
CA ASN A 63 0.31 -18.89 -9.18
C ASN A 63 -0.97 -19.74 -9.34
N ASP A 64 -1.72 -19.46 -10.40
CA ASP A 64 -2.99 -20.13 -10.74
C ASP A 64 -4.05 -20.05 -9.62
N SER A 65 -4.00 -18.97 -8.82
CA SER A 65 -4.87 -18.79 -7.65
C SER A 65 -5.42 -17.37 -7.58
N LEU A 66 -6.74 -17.28 -7.38
CA LEU A 66 -7.46 -16.03 -7.14
C LEU A 66 -7.86 -15.95 -5.67
N THR A 67 -7.37 -14.94 -4.95
CA THR A 67 -7.62 -14.75 -3.51
C THR A 67 -8.64 -13.64 -3.26
N CYS A 68 -9.65 -13.92 -2.45
CA CYS A 68 -10.70 -12.99 -2.08
C CYS A 68 -10.26 -11.98 -1.00
N VAL A 69 -10.51 -10.69 -1.21
CA VAL A 69 -9.95 -9.62 -0.36
C VAL A 69 -10.53 -9.53 1.06
N TYR A 70 -11.77 -9.95 1.29
CA TYR A 70 -12.41 -9.86 2.62
C TYR A 70 -12.33 -11.13 3.46
N SER A 71 -11.98 -12.25 2.85
CA SER A 71 -11.97 -13.54 3.54
C SER A 71 -10.65 -14.29 3.41
N GLY A 72 -9.81 -13.95 2.44
CA GLY A 72 -8.64 -14.76 2.08
C GLY A 72 -9.02 -16.12 1.45
N TYR A 73 -10.31 -16.36 1.15
CA TYR A 73 -10.71 -17.56 0.42
C TYR A 73 -10.05 -17.57 -0.95
N THR A 74 -9.46 -18.70 -1.33
CA THR A 74 -8.69 -18.83 -2.57
C THR A 74 -9.32 -19.88 -3.46
N LEU A 75 -9.50 -19.55 -4.74
CA LEU A 75 -9.95 -20.48 -5.77
C LEU A 75 -8.84 -20.70 -6.78
N TYR A 76 -8.62 -21.96 -7.15
CA TYR A 76 -7.74 -22.30 -8.27
C TYR A 76 -8.38 -21.83 -9.59
N ILE A 77 -7.65 -20.99 -10.32
CA ILE A 77 -8.02 -20.51 -11.65
C ILE A 77 -6.74 -20.56 -12.48
N PRO A 78 -6.66 -21.39 -13.55
CA PRO A 78 -5.50 -21.38 -14.43
C PRO A 78 -5.21 -19.97 -14.95
N HIS A 79 -3.95 -19.54 -14.94
CA HIS A 79 -3.58 -18.24 -15.45
C HIS A 79 -3.98 -18.12 -16.94
N ASN A 80 -4.50 -16.95 -17.34
CA ASN A 80 -5.11 -16.70 -18.65
C ASN A 80 -6.34 -17.57 -18.98
N TYR A 81 -7.04 -18.14 -17.99
CA TYR A 81 -8.31 -18.84 -18.26
C TYR A 81 -9.28 -17.91 -19.01
N PRO A 82 -9.91 -18.33 -20.13
CA PRO A 82 -10.69 -17.41 -20.97
C PRO A 82 -11.93 -16.82 -20.29
N THR A 83 -12.60 -17.61 -19.46
CA THR A 83 -13.86 -17.25 -18.79
C THR A 83 -13.79 -17.60 -17.30
N PRO A 84 -12.90 -16.96 -16.50
CA PRO A 84 -12.68 -17.31 -15.10
C PRO A 84 -13.97 -17.18 -14.28
N ARG A 85 -14.85 -16.27 -14.70
CA ARG A 85 -16.23 -16.12 -14.25
C ARG A 85 -17.05 -17.42 -14.21
N ASP A 86 -16.84 -18.38 -15.11
CA ASP A 86 -17.55 -19.65 -15.09
C ASP A 86 -17.13 -20.50 -13.88
N LEU A 87 -15.83 -20.47 -13.55
CA LEU A 87 -15.28 -21.14 -12.37
C LEU A 87 -15.71 -20.43 -11.09
N THR A 88 -15.67 -19.10 -11.07
CA THR A 88 -16.05 -18.32 -9.88
C THR A 88 -17.55 -18.42 -9.57
N ASN A 89 -18.40 -18.52 -10.60
CA ASN A 89 -19.85 -18.72 -10.44
C ASN A 89 -20.22 -20.15 -10.04
N ALA A 90 -19.40 -21.13 -10.40
CA ALA A 90 -19.59 -22.53 -10.01
C ALA A 90 -18.96 -22.86 -8.64
N ALA A 91 -18.15 -21.96 -8.08
CA ALA A 91 -17.52 -22.13 -6.79
C ALA A 91 -18.53 -22.12 -5.64
N SER A 92 -18.16 -22.77 -4.53
CA SER A 92 -18.92 -22.72 -3.28
C SER A 92 -17.97 -22.35 -2.14
N PRO A 93 -18.04 -21.11 -1.60
CA PRO A 93 -18.94 -20.02 -2.00
C PRO A 93 -18.62 -19.44 -3.38
N ILE A 94 -19.60 -18.77 -4.00
CA ILE A 94 -19.39 -18.05 -5.26
C ILE A 94 -18.37 -16.93 -5.04
N ILE A 95 -17.50 -16.72 -6.02
CA ILE A 95 -16.63 -15.54 -6.09
C ILE A 95 -17.25 -14.51 -7.04
N ASN A 96 -17.47 -13.29 -6.55
CA ASN A 96 -18.00 -12.16 -7.30
C ASN A 96 -17.05 -10.95 -7.20
N ALA A 97 -17.46 -9.82 -7.80
CA ALA A 97 -16.69 -8.59 -7.71
C ALA A 97 -17.15 -7.78 -6.50
N GLU A 98 -16.20 -7.43 -5.65
CA GLU A 98 -16.35 -6.34 -4.72
C GLU A 98 -16.25 -5.04 -5.51
N HIS A 99 -17.27 -4.21 -5.39
CA HIS A 99 -17.22 -2.81 -5.78
C HIS A 99 -16.85 -1.99 -4.55
N THR A 100 -15.56 -1.72 -4.33
CA THR A 100 -15.10 -1.02 -3.13
C THR A 100 -15.81 0.33 -2.99
N TRP A 101 -16.07 1.03 -4.10
CA TRP A 101 -17.14 2.02 -4.11
C TRP A 101 -18.46 1.38 -4.57
N PRO A 102 -19.53 1.32 -3.75
CA PRO A 102 -20.74 0.59 -4.11
C PRO A 102 -21.44 1.12 -5.36
N GLN A 103 -21.97 0.22 -6.20
CA GLN A 103 -22.80 0.59 -7.36
C GLN A 103 -24.02 1.44 -6.96
N SER A 104 -24.65 1.14 -5.82
CA SER A 104 -25.78 1.91 -5.27
C SER A 104 -25.42 3.37 -4.92
N LYS A 105 -24.13 3.71 -4.90
CA LYS A 105 -23.59 5.05 -4.62
C LYS A 105 -23.05 5.73 -5.88
N GLY A 106 -23.61 5.40 -7.05
CA GLY A 106 -23.35 6.11 -8.31
C GLY A 106 -22.22 5.53 -9.17
N ALA A 107 -21.74 4.31 -8.92
CA ALA A 107 -20.81 3.63 -9.83
C ALA A 107 -21.53 3.04 -11.05
N GLU A 108 -21.84 3.92 -12.01
CA GLU A 108 -22.52 3.59 -13.26
C GLU A 108 -21.62 3.84 -14.49
N GLY A 109 -21.98 3.28 -15.64
CA GLY A 109 -21.22 3.44 -16.89
C GLY A 109 -19.76 2.99 -16.74
N ASN A 110 -18.81 3.86 -17.12
CA ASN A 110 -17.38 3.56 -16.96
C ASN A 110 -16.99 3.34 -15.48
N ALA A 111 -17.60 4.08 -14.56
CA ALA A 111 -17.29 3.97 -13.13
C ALA A 111 -17.59 2.57 -12.59
N LYS A 112 -18.61 1.89 -13.12
CA LYS A 112 -18.93 0.51 -12.77
C LYS A 112 -17.83 -0.49 -13.13
N SER A 113 -17.11 -0.24 -14.23
CA SER A 113 -16.17 -1.19 -14.82
C SER A 113 -14.70 -0.79 -14.60
N ASP A 114 -14.45 0.37 -13.99
CA ASP A 114 -13.10 0.82 -13.67
C ASP A 114 -12.44 -0.12 -12.67
N MET A 115 -11.39 -0.83 -13.09
CA MET A 115 -10.75 -1.89 -12.33
C MET A 115 -10.00 -1.39 -11.07
N ASN A 116 -9.72 -0.09 -10.95
CA ASN A 116 -8.99 0.46 -9.81
C ASN A 116 -9.77 0.42 -8.48
N HIS A 117 -11.06 0.06 -8.49
CA HIS A 117 -11.86 -0.16 -7.28
C HIS A 117 -12.64 -1.48 -7.27
N LEU A 118 -12.30 -2.39 -8.19
CA LEU A 118 -12.89 -3.73 -8.24
C LEU A 118 -11.92 -4.75 -7.68
N PHE A 119 -12.41 -5.67 -6.85
CA PHE A 119 -11.61 -6.76 -6.31
C PHE A 119 -12.38 -8.08 -6.33
N ALA A 120 -11.67 -9.21 -6.35
CA ALA A 120 -12.30 -10.50 -6.14
C ALA A 120 -12.70 -10.65 -4.67
N THR A 121 -13.92 -11.11 -4.41
CA THR A 121 -14.37 -11.44 -3.07
C THR A 121 -15.37 -12.60 -3.13
N ASN A 122 -15.54 -13.35 -2.04
CA ASN A 122 -16.60 -14.34 -2.01
C ASN A 122 -17.92 -13.70 -1.58
N GLU A 123 -19.03 -14.31 -2.01
CA GLU A 123 -20.35 -13.69 -1.95
C GLU A 123 -20.83 -13.38 -0.52
N VAL A 124 -20.38 -14.14 0.47
CA VAL A 124 -20.84 -14.02 1.86
C VAL A 124 -20.41 -12.70 2.50
N PRO A 125 -19.11 -12.38 2.65
CA PRO A 125 -18.70 -11.06 3.15
C PRO A 125 -19.04 -9.94 2.18
N ASN A 126 -19.14 -10.18 0.86
CA ASN A 126 -19.59 -9.13 -0.07
C ASN A 126 -21.04 -8.72 0.20
N ALA A 127 -21.94 -9.70 0.35
CA ALA A 127 -23.33 -9.44 0.68
C ALA A 127 -23.46 -8.76 2.06
N ALA A 128 -22.65 -9.17 3.04
CA ALA A 128 -22.60 -8.53 4.35
C ALA A 128 -22.10 -7.08 4.28
N ARG A 129 -21.05 -6.82 3.49
CA ARG A 129 -20.50 -5.49 3.25
C ARG A 129 -21.54 -4.56 2.62
N GLY A 130 -22.31 -5.08 1.65
CA GLY A 130 -23.41 -4.36 1.02
C GLY A 130 -23.01 -2.99 0.48
N SER A 131 -23.53 -1.92 1.10
CA SER A 131 -23.14 -0.53 0.80
C SER A 131 -22.85 0.25 2.07
N TYR A 132 -22.48 -0.46 3.15
CA TYR A 132 -22.10 0.17 4.40
C TYR A 132 -20.80 0.96 4.24
N PRO A 133 -20.67 2.12 4.91
CA PRO A 133 -19.40 2.81 4.98
C PRO A 133 -18.35 1.93 5.65
N PHE A 134 -17.10 2.12 5.25
CA PHE A 134 -15.99 1.51 5.97
C PHE A 134 -15.74 2.25 7.28
N ALA A 135 -15.44 1.50 8.33
CA ALA A 135 -15.11 2.03 9.65
C ALA A 135 -14.04 1.16 10.33
N GLU A 136 -13.37 1.75 11.31
CA GLU A 136 -12.61 1.00 12.31
C GLU A 136 -13.59 0.60 13.40
N ILE A 137 -13.83 -0.69 13.57
CA ILE A 137 -14.81 -1.26 14.47
C ILE A 137 -14.08 -1.69 15.75
N ASP A 138 -14.68 -1.44 16.91
CA ASP A 138 -14.17 -2.01 18.15
C ASP A 138 -14.49 -3.51 18.16
N ASP A 139 -13.49 -4.39 18.29
CA ASP A 139 -13.68 -5.85 18.36
C ASP A 139 -14.78 -6.31 19.34
N ASN A 140 -15.07 -5.52 20.38
CA ASN A 140 -16.11 -5.82 21.37
C ASN A 140 -17.53 -5.48 20.90
N LEU A 141 -17.65 -4.65 19.86
CA LEU A 141 -18.89 -4.25 19.20
C LEU A 141 -19.13 -5.06 17.91
N THR A 142 -18.13 -5.80 17.43
CA THR A 142 -18.22 -6.62 16.22
C THR A 142 -19.20 -7.80 16.37
N ASP A 143 -20.23 -7.82 15.52
CA ASP A 143 -21.25 -8.88 15.52
C ASP A 143 -20.84 -10.10 14.72
N LYS A 144 -20.14 -9.88 13.60
CA LYS A 144 -19.78 -10.92 12.64
C LYS A 144 -18.36 -10.76 12.16
N TRP A 145 -17.67 -11.91 12.09
CA TRP A 145 -16.29 -12.04 11.65
C TRP A 145 -16.22 -13.01 10.48
N TYR A 146 -15.57 -12.60 9.37
CA TYR A 146 -15.53 -13.37 8.13
C TYR A 146 -14.10 -13.78 7.79
N ARG A 147 -13.86 -15.08 7.60
CA ARG A 147 -12.56 -15.60 7.12
C ARG A 147 -12.72 -16.94 6.43
N PHE A 148 -12.08 -17.09 5.27
CA PHE A 148 -12.26 -18.17 4.32
C PHE A 148 -13.75 -18.39 4.02
N THR A 149 -14.31 -19.51 4.47
CA THR A 149 -15.73 -19.85 4.38
C THR A 149 -16.46 -19.73 5.72
N ASN A 150 -15.76 -19.33 6.79
CA ASN A 150 -16.30 -19.27 8.14
C ASN A 150 -16.90 -17.90 8.44
N VAL A 151 -18.01 -17.93 9.20
CA VAL A 151 -18.63 -16.75 9.81
C VAL A 151 -18.74 -17.00 11.30
N LEU A 152 -18.07 -16.17 12.11
CA LEU A 152 -18.15 -16.25 13.57
C LEU A 152 -19.05 -15.14 14.10
N SER A 153 -19.77 -15.42 15.19
CA SER A 153 -20.59 -14.43 15.92
C SER A 153 -19.94 -13.98 17.23
N SER A 154 -18.65 -14.23 17.37
CA SER A 154 -17.86 -13.93 18.56
C SER A 154 -16.42 -13.70 18.15
N LYS A 155 -15.73 -12.81 18.86
CA LYS A 155 -14.34 -12.45 18.64
C LYS A 155 -13.41 -13.69 18.46
N PRO A 156 -12.63 -13.77 17.38
CA PRO A 156 -11.61 -14.81 17.20
C PRO A 156 -10.54 -14.75 18.30
N THR A 157 -9.99 -15.90 18.68
CA THR A 157 -8.95 -15.99 19.73
C THR A 157 -7.53 -15.76 19.22
N SER A 158 -7.33 -15.78 17.91
CA SER A 158 -6.04 -15.56 17.25
C SER A 158 -6.25 -15.06 15.84
N ASN A 159 -5.22 -14.45 15.25
CA ASN A 159 -5.24 -13.99 13.86
C ASN A 159 -6.40 -13.04 13.53
N ILE A 160 -6.79 -12.21 14.50
CA ILE A 160 -7.95 -11.31 14.43
C ILE A 160 -7.85 -10.41 13.20
N GLY A 161 -6.69 -9.83 12.93
CA GLY A 161 -6.48 -8.96 11.76
C GLY A 161 -6.60 -9.61 10.38
N TYR A 162 -6.85 -10.92 10.28
CA TYR A 162 -7.18 -11.59 9.02
C TYR A 162 -8.68 -11.73 8.75
N TYR A 163 -9.52 -11.23 9.66
CA TYR A 163 -10.96 -11.26 9.50
C TYR A 163 -11.46 -9.93 8.98
N SER A 164 -12.50 -10.00 8.14
CA SER A 164 -13.40 -8.86 7.96
C SER A 164 -14.42 -8.81 9.10
N GLU A 165 -14.89 -7.62 9.42
CA GLU A 165 -15.79 -7.36 10.53
C GLU A 165 -17.04 -6.59 10.08
N LEU A 166 -18.15 -6.85 10.75
CA LEU A 166 -19.41 -6.15 10.56
C LEU A 166 -19.99 -5.78 11.92
N ASP A 167 -20.34 -4.50 12.08
CA ASP A 167 -20.99 -3.94 13.28
C ASP A 167 -22.45 -3.57 12.96
N ASN A 168 -23.39 -4.30 13.54
CA ASN A 168 -24.84 -4.05 13.56
C ASN A 168 -25.47 -3.74 12.21
N ASN A 169 -24.88 -4.24 11.13
CA ASN A 169 -25.25 -3.87 9.76
C ASN A 169 -25.25 -2.33 9.57
N THR A 170 -24.23 -1.66 10.09
CA THR A 170 -24.03 -0.20 9.99
C THR A 170 -22.70 0.16 9.34
N SER A 171 -21.65 -0.63 9.60
CA SER A 171 -20.32 -0.42 9.07
C SER A 171 -19.60 -1.75 8.83
N PHE A 172 -18.61 -1.72 7.94
CA PHE A 172 -17.81 -2.87 7.56
C PHE A 172 -16.33 -2.55 7.68
N GLU A 173 -15.54 -3.51 8.12
CA GLU A 173 -14.08 -3.38 8.22
C GLU A 173 -13.41 -4.52 7.44
N PRO A 174 -12.50 -4.22 6.50
CA PRO A 174 -11.71 -5.22 5.80
C PRO A 174 -10.58 -5.75 6.71
N PRO A 175 -9.93 -6.87 6.36
CA PRO A 175 -8.75 -7.33 7.08
C PRO A 175 -7.65 -6.26 7.09
N GLU A 176 -6.78 -6.26 8.11
CA GLU A 176 -5.78 -5.22 8.35
C GLU A 176 -4.90 -4.94 7.12
N ALA A 177 -4.46 -6.01 6.46
CA ALA A 177 -3.59 -5.95 5.28
C ALA A 177 -4.30 -5.52 3.98
N HIS A 178 -5.57 -5.13 4.04
CA HIS A 178 -6.33 -4.61 2.91
C HIS A 178 -6.90 -3.20 3.14
N LYS A 179 -6.73 -2.65 4.35
CA LYS A 179 -7.28 -1.35 4.76
C LYS A 179 -6.74 -0.21 3.88
N GLY A 180 -5.46 -0.25 3.52
CA GLY A 180 -4.79 0.71 2.67
C GLY A 180 -5.27 0.64 1.21
N ASN A 181 -5.45 -0.56 0.68
CA ASN A 181 -6.02 -0.75 -0.66
C ASN A 181 -7.42 -0.15 -0.75
N VAL A 182 -8.27 -0.45 0.25
CA VAL A 182 -9.64 0.11 0.34
C VAL A 182 -9.59 1.63 0.37
N ALA A 183 -8.70 2.21 1.19
CA ALA A 183 -8.52 3.66 1.23
C ALA A 183 -8.17 4.25 -0.15
N ARG A 184 -7.13 3.73 -0.79
CA ARG A 184 -6.66 4.25 -2.10
C ARG A 184 -7.68 4.02 -3.21
N ALA A 185 -8.43 2.92 -3.19
CA ALA A 185 -9.53 2.67 -4.12
C ALA A 185 -10.70 3.64 -3.92
N MET A 186 -11.09 3.91 -2.67
CA MET A 186 -12.16 4.87 -2.33
C MET A 186 -11.79 6.30 -2.70
N PHE A 187 -10.58 6.75 -2.37
CA PHE A 187 -10.08 8.08 -2.75
C PHE A 187 -9.95 8.22 -4.27
N TYR A 188 -9.47 7.18 -4.96
CA TYR A 188 -9.43 7.15 -6.42
C TYR A 188 -10.83 7.33 -7.02
N PHE A 189 -11.78 6.47 -6.64
CA PHE A 189 -13.13 6.50 -7.19
C PHE A 189 -13.77 7.87 -6.98
N TYR A 190 -13.74 8.37 -5.74
CA TYR A 190 -14.33 9.65 -5.41
C TYR A 190 -13.67 10.80 -6.16
N THR A 191 -12.35 10.74 -6.42
CA THR A 191 -11.65 11.74 -7.24
C THR A 191 -12.15 11.74 -8.69
N MET A 192 -12.15 10.56 -9.32
CA MET A 192 -12.44 10.42 -10.75
C MET A 192 -13.93 10.59 -11.07
N TYR A 193 -14.81 10.22 -10.15
CA TYR A 193 -16.26 10.15 -10.37
C TYR A 193 -17.06 11.00 -9.37
N LYS A 194 -16.43 12.04 -8.79
CA LYS A 194 -17.03 12.93 -7.77
C LYS A 194 -18.46 13.34 -8.07
N ASP A 195 -18.73 13.84 -9.27
CA ASP A 195 -20.07 14.35 -9.62
C ASP A 195 -21.15 13.26 -9.56
N GLN A 196 -20.82 12.03 -9.97
CA GLN A 196 -21.73 10.88 -9.91
C GLN A 196 -21.91 10.38 -8.48
N ALA A 197 -20.81 10.32 -7.73
CA ALA A 197 -20.81 9.96 -6.31
C ALA A 197 -21.67 10.92 -5.49
N ASP A 198 -21.45 12.23 -5.65
CA ASP A 198 -22.18 13.26 -4.91
C ASP A 198 -23.65 13.36 -5.33
N ALA A 199 -23.98 13.08 -6.61
CA ALA A 199 -25.36 13.00 -7.06
C ALA A 199 -26.12 11.82 -6.43
N ALA A 200 -25.44 10.70 -6.14
CA ALA A 200 -26.04 9.54 -5.50
C ALA A 200 -26.11 9.68 -3.97
N ASP A 201 -25.03 10.10 -3.32
CA ASP A 201 -24.97 10.35 -1.88
C ASP A 201 -23.76 11.26 -1.53
N PRO A 202 -23.98 12.56 -1.30
CA PRO A 202 -22.89 13.51 -1.02
C PRO A 202 -22.24 13.31 0.37
N ASN A 203 -22.87 12.54 1.26
CA ASN A 203 -22.36 12.29 2.60
C ASN A 203 -21.52 11.01 2.67
N PHE A 204 -21.76 10.04 1.78
CA PHE A 204 -21.17 8.71 1.85
C PHE A 204 -19.64 8.72 1.96
N PHE A 205 -18.95 9.55 1.17
CA PHE A 205 -17.49 9.66 1.28
C PHE A 205 -17.05 10.42 2.55
N ASN A 206 -17.75 11.50 2.88
CA ASN A 206 -17.35 12.39 3.96
C ASN A 206 -17.39 11.74 5.35
N ILE A 207 -18.30 10.80 5.58
CA ILE A 207 -18.40 10.08 6.86
C ILE A 207 -17.23 9.12 7.12
N GLN A 208 -16.51 8.69 6.07
CA GLN A 208 -15.46 7.67 6.17
C GLN A 208 -14.07 8.16 5.74
N LYS A 209 -13.95 9.32 5.08
CA LYS A 209 -12.65 9.81 4.58
C LYS A 209 -11.55 9.89 5.65
N ASP A 210 -11.89 10.21 6.90
CA ASP A 210 -10.93 10.30 8.00
C ASP A 210 -10.38 8.93 8.42
N VAL A 211 -11.23 7.89 8.46
CA VAL A 211 -10.75 6.52 8.72
C VAL A 211 -9.92 6.01 7.54
N LEU A 212 -10.36 6.26 6.31
CA LEU A 212 -9.62 5.87 5.11
C LEU A 212 -8.23 6.55 5.05
N ARG A 213 -8.11 7.82 5.45
CA ARG A 213 -6.80 8.49 5.55
C ARG A 213 -5.87 7.79 6.56
N ARG A 214 -6.41 7.41 7.73
CA ARG A 214 -5.65 6.67 8.74
C ARG A 214 -5.18 5.33 8.19
N TRP A 215 -6.07 4.59 7.56
CA TRP A 215 -5.76 3.30 6.93
C TRP A 215 -4.70 3.39 5.85
N ASN A 216 -4.73 4.41 4.99
CA ASN A 216 -3.65 4.63 4.03
C ASN A 216 -2.27 4.81 4.68
N SER A 217 -2.22 5.31 5.93
CA SER A 217 -0.97 5.49 6.67
C SER A 217 -0.55 4.23 7.43
N MET A 218 -1.52 3.45 7.92
CA MET A 218 -1.29 2.21 8.69
C MET A 218 -0.95 1.02 7.79
N ASP A 219 -1.49 1.01 6.57
CA ASP A 219 -1.27 0.00 5.54
C ASP A 219 -0.69 0.68 4.27
N PRO A 220 0.65 0.89 4.24
CA PRO A 220 1.34 1.56 3.15
C PRO A 220 1.22 0.79 1.83
N VAL A 221 1.44 1.52 0.72
CA VAL A 221 1.53 0.90 -0.61
C VAL A 221 2.64 -0.14 -0.64
N ASP A 222 2.33 -1.32 -1.18
CA ASP A 222 3.29 -2.39 -1.43
C ASP A 222 3.56 -2.65 -2.93
N ASP A 223 4.49 -3.56 -3.20
CA ASP A 223 4.85 -3.95 -4.58
C ASP A 223 3.68 -4.59 -5.33
N ALA A 224 2.76 -5.27 -4.62
CA ALA A 224 1.60 -5.91 -5.23
C ALA A 224 0.62 -4.87 -5.77
N GLU A 225 0.36 -3.79 -5.02
CA GLU A 225 -0.46 -2.67 -5.48
C GLU A 225 0.16 -1.90 -6.64
N ILE A 226 1.47 -1.64 -6.58
CA ILE A 226 2.19 -0.98 -7.67
C ILE A 226 2.11 -1.83 -8.94
N SER A 227 2.34 -3.13 -8.82
CA SER A 227 2.20 -4.07 -9.94
C SER A 227 0.77 -4.09 -10.48
N ARG A 228 -0.21 -4.25 -9.60
CA ARG A 228 -1.63 -4.31 -9.94
C ARG A 228 -2.09 -3.07 -10.69
N THR A 229 -1.76 -1.88 -10.19
CA THR A 229 -2.21 -0.63 -10.82
C THR A 229 -1.59 -0.39 -12.19
N ASN A 230 -0.31 -0.78 -12.37
CA ASN A 230 0.35 -0.70 -13.67
C ASN A 230 -0.23 -1.70 -14.68
N GLN A 231 -0.60 -2.91 -14.24
CA GLN A 231 -1.28 -3.89 -15.10
C GLN A 231 -2.68 -3.44 -15.49
N ILE A 232 -3.45 -2.85 -14.56
CA ILE A 232 -4.76 -2.25 -14.85
C ILE A 232 -4.64 -1.13 -15.88
N ALA A 233 -3.63 -0.27 -15.74
CA ALA A 233 -3.43 0.88 -16.60
C ALA A 233 -3.37 0.51 -18.09
N VAL A 234 -2.79 -0.64 -18.45
CA VAL A 234 -2.73 -1.15 -19.83
C VAL A 234 -4.12 -1.24 -20.49
N TYR A 235 -5.17 -1.49 -19.71
CA TYR A 235 -6.55 -1.60 -20.17
C TYR A 235 -7.38 -0.33 -19.96
N GLN A 236 -6.79 0.71 -19.35
CA GLN A 236 -7.46 1.95 -18.95
C GLN A 236 -6.64 3.17 -19.36
N ASP A 237 -6.34 3.27 -20.66
CA ASP A 237 -5.62 4.40 -21.28
C ASP A 237 -4.20 4.68 -20.72
N ASN A 238 -3.52 3.65 -20.19
CA ASN A 238 -2.24 3.77 -19.47
C ASN A 238 -2.30 4.71 -18.26
N LYS A 239 -3.48 4.78 -17.61
CA LYS A 239 -3.70 5.61 -16.42
C LYS A 239 -3.75 4.74 -15.16
N PRO A 240 -2.66 4.67 -14.38
CA PRO A 240 -2.67 3.99 -13.08
C PRO A 240 -3.47 4.80 -12.06
N ASN A 241 -3.75 4.20 -10.90
CA ASN A 241 -4.31 4.90 -9.75
C ASN A 241 -3.24 5.83 -9.15
N PRO A 242 -3.38 7.16 -9.24
CA PRO A 242 -2.35 8.09 -8.75
C PRO A 242 -2.18 8.02 -7.23
N PHE A 243 -3.17 7.56 -6.46
CA PHE A 243 -3.06 7.42 -5.00
C PHE A 243 -2.19 6.25 -4.56
N ILE A 244 -1.87 5.32 -5.46
CA ILE A 244 -0.86 4.27 -5.26
C ILE A 244 0.54 4.83 -5.59
N ILE A 245 0.65 5.71 -6.59
CA ILE A 245 1.93 6.29 -7.02
C ILE A 245 2.42 7.39 -6.06
N ASP A 246 1.50 8.25 -5.60
CA ASP A 246 1.75 9.34 -4.65
C ASP A 246 0.70 9.31 -3.54
N THR A 247 1.05 8.69 -2.41
CA THR A 247 0.15 8.56 -1.25
C THR A 247 -0.11 9.91 -0.55
N THR A 248 0.69 10.95 -0.84
CA THR A 248 0.46 12.28 -0.27
C THR A 248 -0.78 12.97 -0.85
N LEU A 249 -1.26 12.51 -2.01
CA LEU A 249 -2.43 13.08 -2.68
C LEU A 249 -3.69 13.06 -1.82
N ILE A 250 -3.86 12.06 -0.96
CA ILE A 250 -5.01 12.00 -0.02
C ILE A 250 -5.03 13.27 0.84
N GLY A 251 -3.92 13.58 1.52
CA GLY A 251 -3.79 14.78 2.34
C GLY A 251 -3.93 16.05 1.51
N ARG A 252 -3.20 16.12 0.39
CA ARG A 252 -3.10 17.31 -0.44
C ARG A 252 -4.41 17.71 -1.11
N VAL A 253 -5.25 16.73 -1.48
CA VAL A 253 -6.57 16.98 -2.10
C VAL A 253 -7.63 17.24 -1.03
N TYR A 254 -7.72 16.40 0.01
CA TYR A 254 -8.93 16.33 0.84
C TYR A 254 -8.82 16.89 2.25
N PHE A 255 -7.59 17.09 2.76
CA PHE A 255 -7.37 17.52 4.15
C PHE A 255 -6.60 18.84 4.24
N GLY A 256 -6.20 19.40 3.09
CA GLY A 256 -5.39 20.60 3.00
C GLY A 256 -3.99 20.39 3.55
N VAL A 257 -3.17 21.43 3.45
CA VAL A 257 -1.95 21.53 4.27
C VAL A 257 -2.44 21.86 5.68
N THR A 258 -2.77 20.84 6.47
CA THR A 258 -2.68 21.05 7.91
C THR A 258 -1.21 21.32 8.18
N THR A 259 -0.89 22.40 8.87
CA THR A 259 0.41 22.60 9.53
C THR A 259 0.80 21.41 10.43
N ASP A 260 -0.13 20.49 10.63
CA ASP A 260 0.06 19.18 11.23
C ASP A 260 0.60 18.09 10.30
N LEU A 261 0.74 18.29 8.98
CA LEU A 261 1.43 17.31 8.12
C LEU A 261 2.95 17.33 8.35
N GLU A 262 3.52 18.50 8.66
CA GLU A 262 4.85 18.55 9.27
C GLU A 262 4.81 17.92 10.67
N ASN A 263 3.77 18.15 11.49
CA ASN A 263 3.73 17.61 12.86
C ASN A 263 3.38 16.11 12.98
N GLN A 264 2.69 15.50 12.02
CA GLN A 264 2.33 14.07 12.00
C GLN A 264 3.39 13.24 11.29
N GLN A 265 4.05 13.80 10.26
CA GLN A 265 5.35 13.28 9.86
C GLN A 265 6.31 13.36 11.06
N ASN A 266 6.33 14.45 11.83
CA ASN A 266 7.07 14.55 13.10
C ASN A 266 6.61 13.57 14.20
N LYS A 267 5.34 13.10 14.20
CA LYS A 267 4.80 12.21 15.24
C LYS A 267 5.11 10.73 14.97
N ILE A 268 5.19 10.31 13.70
CA ILE A 268 5.78 9.02 13.30
C ILE A 268 7.31 9.08 13.39
N VAL A 269 7.91 10.25 13.08
CA VAL A 269 9.33 10.56 13.31
C VAL A 269 9.70 10.59 14.80
N GLN A 270 8.75 10.65 15.73
CA GLN A 270 9.10 10.59 17.15
C GLN A 270 9.48 9.18 17.65
N ASN A 271 9.30 8.12 16.86
CA ASN A 271 9.71 6.77 17.28
C ASN A 271 11.18 6.47 17.01
N PHE A 272 11.84 7.21 16.13
CA PHE A 272 13.24 7.01 15.78
C PHE A 272 14.00 8.33 15.80
N THR A 273 15.23 8.33 16.30
CA THR A 273 16.14 9.47 16.18
C THR A 273 17.41 9.03 15.46
N LEU A 274 17.93 9.82 14.52
CA LEU A 274 19.26 9.58 13.95
C LEU A 274 20.18 10.76 14.24
N ASP A 275 21.21 10.51 15.05
CA ASP A 275 22.13 11.55 15.45
C ASP A 275 23.27 11.72 14.45
N GLN A 276 23.86 12.92 14.50
CA GLN A 276 25.11 13.19 13.82
C GLN A 276 26.21 12.26 14.35
N ASN A 277 26.81 11.46 13.48
CA ASN A 277 27.95 10.60 13.78
C ASN A 277 29.07 11.37 14.47
N TYR A 278 29.72 10.74 15.44
CA TYR A 278 30.82 11.36 16.19
C TYR A 278 32.04 10.41 16.25
N PRO A 279 33.26 10.91 15.93
CA PRO A 279 33.55 12.25 15.42
C PRO A 279 33.03 12.49 13.98
N ASN A 280 32.91 13.76 13.57
CA ASN A 280 32.68 14.18 12.17
C ASN A 280 33.33 15.56 11.93
N PRO A 281 34.37 15.71 11.08
CA PRO A 281 35.00 14.66 10.29
C PRO A 281 35.63 13.54 11.14
N PHE A 282 35.77 12.34 10.58
CA PHE A 282 36.33 11.18 11.29
C PHE A 282 37.55 10.59 10.57
N ASN A 283 38.39 9.88 11.34
CA ASN A 283 39.53 9.09 10.84
C ASN A 283 39.98 8.05 11.90
N PRO A 284 40.10 6.74 11.60
CA PRO A 284 39.47 6.03 10.48
C PRO A 284 38.03 5.61 10.80
N SER A 285 37.56 5.83 12.03
CA SER A 285 36.28 5.33 12.52
C SER A 285 35.39 6.41 13.12
N THR A 286 34.08 6.18 13.07
CA THR A 286 33.05 7.00 13.71
C THR A 286 31.97 6.12 14.32
N THR A 287 31.20 6.67 15.24
CA THR A 287 30.02 6.02 15.80
C THR A 287 28.77 6.72 15.31
N ILE A 288 27.85 5.96 14.72
CA ILE A 288 26.51 6.40 14.33
C ILE A 288 25.56 5.98 15.47
N ARG A 289 24.88 6.96 16.06
CA ARG A 289 23.91 6.73 17.14
C ARG A 289 22.49 6.94 16.62
N PHE A 290 21.58 6.05 16.99
CA PHE A 290 20.15 6.22 16.73
C PHE A 290 19.31 5.67 17.89
N GLY A 291 18.13 6.24 18.11
CA GLY A 291 17.20 5.82 19.16
C GLY A 291 15.93 5.21 18.59
N LEU A 292 15.32 4.30 19.35
CA LEU A 292 13.98 3.76 19.10
C LEU A 292 13.10 3.94 20.35
N LYS A 293 11.85 4.40 20.23
CA LYS A 293 10.92 4.48 21.37
C LYS A 293 10.26 3.14 21.70
N GLU A 294 10.10 2.27 20.70
CA GLU A 294 9.47 0.96 20.80
C GLU A 294 10.28 -0.06 19.99
N ALA A 295 10.04 -1.35 20.21
CA ALA A 295 10.78 -2.40 19.50
C ALA A 295 10.39 -2.44 18.01
N ALA A 296 11.37 -2.49 17.11
CA ALA A 296 11.14 -2.44 15.67
C ALA A 296 12.34 -2.93 14.85
N SER A 297 12.09 -3.28 13.58
CA SER A 297 13.16 -3.62 12.62
C SER A 297 13.65 -2.37 11.89
N ALA A 298 14.94 -2.27 11.60
CA ALA A 298 15.54 -1.10 10.95
C ALA A 298 16.73 -1.46 10.04
N ASP A 299 16.98 -0.62 9.04
CA ASP A 299 18.16 -0.65 8.18
C ASP A 299 19.00 0.61 8.39
N LEU A 300 20.30 0.47 8.68
CA LEU A 300 21.27 1.57 8.58
C LEU A 300 22.12 1.36 7.33
N ILE A 301 22.03 2.30 6.39
CA ILE A 301 22.63 2.18 5.06
C ILE A 301 23.59 3.33 4.83
N ILE A 302 24.81 3.02 4.39
CA ILE A 302 25.87 3.99 4.14
C ILE A 302 26.12 4.07 2.63
N TYR A 303 26.16 5.29 2.10
CA TYR A 303 26.37 5.60 0.69
C TYR A 303 27.55 6.55 0.47
N SER A 304 28.21 6.44 -0.68
CA SER A 304 29.14 7.46 -1.17
C SER A 304 28.39 8.70 -1.66
N ALA A 305 29.11 9.80 -1.93
CA ALA A 305 28.53 11.01 -2.51
C ALA A 305 27.89 10.80 -3.90
N SER A 306 28.27 9.77 -4.64
CA SER A 306 27.67 9.40 -5.94
C SER A 306 26.46 8.47 -5.82
N GLY A 307 26.07 8.10 -4.58
CA GLY A 307 24.95 7.20 -4.32
C GLY A 307 25.32 5.71 -4.34
N GLU A 308 26.61 5.36 -4.44
CA GLU A 308 27.06 3.98 -4.35
C GLU A 308 26.85 3.44 -2.94
N LEU A 309 26.26 2.24 -2.81
CA LEU A 309 26.10 1.55 -1.53
C LEU A 309 27.46 1.09 -0.99
N ILE A 310 27.88 1.63 0.14
CA ILE A 310 29.13 1.27 0.82
C ILE A 310 28.91 0.13 1.82
N LYS A 311 27.85 0.23 2.65
CA LYS A 311 27.55 -0.77 3.67
C LYS A 311 26.09 -0.72 4.09
N ARG A 312 25.49 -1.87 4.43
CA ARG A 312 24.17 -1.97 5.04
C ARG A 312 24.25 -2.80 6.32
N TYR A 313 23.62 -2.32 7.38
CA TYR A 313 23.33 -3.07 8.58
C TYR A 313 21.82 -3.31 8.62
N HIS A 314 21.42 -4.57 8.68
CA HIS A 314 20.02 -4.98 8.81
C HIS A 314 19.77 -5.44 10.24
N PHE A 315 18.78 -4.85 10.89
CA PHE A 315 18.41 -5.19 12.27
C PHE A 315 16.95 -5.64 12.31
N GLN A 316 16.74 -6.84 12.84
CA GLN A 316 15.41 -7.37 13.11
C GLN A 316 15.11 -7.24 14.60
N ASP A 317 13.90 -6.80 14.92
CA ASP A 317 13.36 -6.75 16.29
C ASP A 317 14.28 -6.06 17.32
N LEU A 318 14.85 -4.89 16.96
CA LEU A 318 15.64 -4.10 17.91
C LEU A 318 14.77 -3.68 19.10
N PRO A 319 15.26 -3.78 20.33
CA PRO A 319 14.55 -3.26 21.49
C PRO A 319 14.49 -1.73 21.46
N ALA A 320 13.50 -1.17 22.15
CA ALA A 320 13.47 0.26 22.46
C ALA A 320 14.76 0.70 23.19
N GLY A 321 15.27 1.88 22.86
CA GLY A 321 16.48 2.45 23.44
C GLY A 321 17.47 2.98 22.41
N GLU A 322 18.64 3.39 22.88
CA GLU A 322 19.74 3.86 22.04
C GLU A 322 20.53 2.68 21.44
N GLN A 323 20.85 2.81 20.17
CA GLN A 323 21.66 1.89 19.39
C GLN A 323 22.91 2.60 18.89
N PHE A 324 24.03 1.87 18.84
CA PHE A 324 25.33 2.38 18.46
C PHE A 324 25.93 1.49 17.39
N VAL A 325 26.27 2.08 16.24
CA VAL A 325 26.94 1.38 15.14
C VAL A 325 28.32 1.99 14.95
N HIS A 326 29.35 1.19 15.20
CA HIS A 326 30.72 1.55 14.88
C HIS A 326 30.99 1.32 13.39
N PHE A 327 31.42 2.39 12.72
CA PHE A 327 31.76 2.38 11.31
C PHE A 327 33.24 2.67 11.12
N TYR A 328 33.90 1.86 10.31
CA TYR A 328 35.30 1.99 9.91
C TYR A 328 35.37 2.25 8.41
N ALA A 329 36.09 3.29 8.00
CA ALA A 329 36.28 3.67 6.60
C ALA A 329 37.43 2.89 5.94
N ASP A 330 37.43 1.57 6.10
CA ASP A 330 38.46 0.70 5.54
C ASP A 330 38.38 0.73 4.01
N ASN A 331 39.48 1.12 3.36
CA ASN A 331 39.60 1.23 1.90
C ASN A 331 38.67 2.28 1.23
N LEU A 332 38.17 3.25 1.99
CA LEU A 332 37.43 4.38 1.44
C LEU A 332 38.36 5.56 1.10
N SER A 333 37.97 6.37 0.11
CA SER A 333 38.65 7.62 -0.21
C SER A 333 38.19 8.74 0.73
N SER A 334 39.04 9.72 1.03
CA SER A 334 38.59 10.91 1.76
C SER A 334 37.48 11.60 0.99
N GLY A 335 36.41 12.01 1.68
CA GLY A 335 35.25 12.57 1.03
C GLY A 335 34.00 12.57 1.89
N VAL A 336 32.89 12.94 1.24
CA VAL A 336 31.57 12.99 1.84
C VAL A 336 30.87 11.65 1.63
N TYR A 337 30.27 11.17 2.71
CA TYR A 337 29.42 9.99 2.74
C TYR A 337 28.09 10.34 3.39
N TYR A 338 27.07 9.55 3.11
CA TYR A 338 25.74 9.68 3.71
C TYR A 338 25.38 8.39 4.42
N TYR A 339 24.70 8.50 5.56
CA TYR A 339 24.10 7.35 6.22
C TYR A 339 22.62 7.61 6.43
N THR A 340 21.81 6.62 6.09
CA THR A 340 20.36 6.66 6.13
C THR A 340 19.86 5.57 7.05
N LEU A 341 19.06 5.95 8.05
CA LEU A 341 18.32 5.01 8.89
C LEU A 341 16.91 4.87 8.33
N LYS A 342 16.46 3.64 8.07
CA LYS A 342 15.12 3.32 7.57
C LYS A 342 14.40 2.35 8.50
N SER A 343 13.11 2.58 8.73
CA SER A 343 12.23 1.66 9.47
C SER A 343 10.78 1.95 9.09
N GLY A 344 10.12 1.04 8.37
CA GLY A 344 8.78 1.28 7.81
C GLY A 344 8.73 2.57 6.98
N LEU A 345 7.92 3.54 7.42
CA LEU A 345 7.80 4.88 6.81
C LEU A 345 8.87 5.89 7.26
N PHE A 346 9.66 5.59 8.30
CA PHE A 346 10.74 6.45 8.76
C PHE A 346 11.96 6.31 7.85
N SER A 347 12.50 7.46 7.40
CA SER A 347 13.76 7.52 6.66
C SER A 347 14.47 8.84 6.96
N GLU A 348 15.51 8.81 7.78
CA GLU A 348 16.35 9.98 8.08
C GLU A 348 17.75 9.77 7.51
N THR A 349 18.31 10.80 6.86
CA THR A 349 19.65 10.77 6.27
C THR A 349 20.51 11.87 6.87
N ARG A 350 21.75 11.52 7.20
CA ARG A 350 22.75 12.45 7.70
C ARG A 350 24.04 12.32 6.89
N LYS A 351 24.83 13.39 6.91
CA LYS A 351 26.11 13.50 6.19
C LYS A 351 27.26 13.23 7.14
N MET A 352 28.24 12.43 6.73
CA MET A 352 29.53 12.28 7.42
C MET A 352 30.69 12.58 6.48
N ILE A 353 31.80 13.06 7.05
CA ILE A 353 32.99 13.45 6.31
C ILE A 353 34.14 12.56 6.80
N TYR A 354 34.72 11.78 5.90
CA TYR A 354 35.92 11.00 6.17
C TYR A 354 37.15 11.78 5.65
N MET A 355 38.16 11.96 6.50
CA MET A 355 39.43 12.58 6.13
C MET A 355 40.57 11.63 6.49
N LYS A 356 41.36 11.23 5.51
CA LYS A 356 42.48 10.30 5.71
C LYS A 356 43.74 11.03 6.13
#